data_AF-A0A6A9T121-F1
#
_entry.id   AF-A0A6A9T121-F1
#
_cell.length_a   1.000
_cell.length_b   1.000
_cell.length_c   1.000
_cell.angle_alpha   90.00
_cell.angle_beta   90.00
_cell.angle_gamma   90.00
#
_symmetry.space_group_name_H-M   'P 1'
#
loop_
_entity.id
_entity.type
_entity.pdbx_description
1 polymer ?
#
loop_
_entity_poly.entity_id
_entity_poly.type
_entity_poly.pdbx_seq_one_letter_code
_entity_poly.pdbx_strand_id
1 'polypeptide(L)' 'MATAGIALVAVLAVSVLLGLALYGAVRSEHDRRTVTDRESGERAARRDTTDRAPGDDDR' A
#
# COMPACT_ATOMS: atom_id res chain seq x y z
N MET A 1 -42.33 1.15 6.19
CA MET A 1 -41.88 0.45 4.97
C MET A 1 -40.89 1.30 4.17
N ALA A 2 -41.27 2.48 3.66
CA ALA A 2 -40.41 3.30 2.79
C ALA A 2 -39.06 3.73 3.42
N THR A 3 -39.06 4.17 4.68
CA THR A 3 -37.86 4.61 5.40
C THR A 3 -36.83 3.49 5.59
N ALA A 4 -37.29 2.27 5.90
CA ALA A 4 -36.41 1.10 6.02
C ALA A 4 -35.76 0.73 4.67
N GLY A 5 -36.51 0.82 3.57
CA GLY A 5 -35.98 0.59 2.22
C GLY A 5 -34.91 1.61 1.84
N ILE A 6 -35.14 2.89 2.13
CA ILE A 6 -34.15 3.96 1.87
C ILE A 6 -32.88 3.74 2.67
N ALA A 7 -33.00 3.40 3.97
CA ALA A 7 -31.84 3.13 4.82
C ALA A 7 -31.02 1.94 4.31
N LEU A 8 -31.68 0.86 3.89
CA LEU A 8 -30.99 -0.30 3.32
C LEU A 8 -30.22 0.05 2.05
N VAL A 9 -30.84 0.78 1.13
CA VAL A 9 -30.20 1.22 -0.12
C VAL A 9 -29.00 2.12 0.17
N ALA A 10 -29.13 3.06 1.13
CA ALA A 10 -28.04 3.93 1.53
C ALA A 10 -26.85 3.15 2.10
N VAL A 11 -27.10 2.16 2.96
CA VAL A 11 -26.04 1.30 3.52
C VAL A 11 -25.34 0.54 2.40
N LEU A 12 -26.09 -0.09 1.50
CA LEU A 12 -25.53 -0.84 0.37
C LEU A 12 -24.68 0.06 -0.54
N ALA A 13 -25.17 1.27 -0.85
CA ALA A 13 -24.44 2.24 -1.65
C ALA A 13 -23.13 2.65 -0.98
N VAL A 14 -23.16 2.98 0.32
CA VAL A 14 -21.97 3.34 1.09
C VAL A 14 -20.97 2.18 1.14
N SER A 15 -21.43 0.93 1.36
CA SER A 15 -20.55 -0.24 1.38
C SER A 15 -19.83 -0.46 0.05
N VAL A 16 -20.55 -0.34 -1.07
CA VAL A 16 -19.97 -0.49 -2.42
C VAL A 16 -18.98 0.65 -2.70
N LEU A 17 -19.37 1.90 -2.42
CA LEU A 17 -18.51 3.06 -2.63
C LEU A 17 -17.25 2.99 -1.78
N LEU A 18 -17.34 2.55 -0.53
CA LEU A 18 -16.18 2.38 0.34
C LEU A 18 -15.24 1.29 -0.19
N GLY A 19 -15.79 0.16 -0.65
CA GLY A 19 -15.00 -0.90 -1.29
C GLY A 19 -14.27 -0.40 -2.54
N LEU A 20 -14.94 0.39 -3.39
CA LEU A 20 -14.34 1.00 -4.58
C LEU A 20 -13.27 2.05 -4.22
N ALA A 21 -13.50 2.84 -3.17
CA ALA A 21 -12.53 3.82 -2.69
C ALA A 21 -11.26 3.13 -2.18
N LEU A 22 -11.40 2.07 -1.38
CA LEU A 22 -10.27 1.27 -0.91
C LEU A 22 -9.53 0.58 -2.07
N TYR A 23 -10.27 0.02 -3.03
CA TYR A 23 -9.68 -0.54 -4.24
C TYR A 23 -8.87 0.50 -5.01
N GLY A 24 -9.43 1.71 -5.21
CA GLY A 24 -8.75 2.81 -5.88
C GLY A 24 -7.48 3.24 -5.14
N ALA A 25 -7.53 3.35 -3.82
CA ALA A 25 -6.37 3.68 -2.99
C ALA A 25 -5.27 2.63 -3.14
N VAL A 26 -5.60 1.34 -2.98
CA VAL A 26 -4.64 0.22 -3.15
C VAL A 26 -4.09 0.19 -4.57
N ARG A 27 -4.93 0.41 -5.59
CA ARG A 27 -4.50 0.44 -6.98
C ARG A 27 -3.52 1.58 -7.25
N SER A 28 -3.82 2.77 -6.73
CA SER A 28 -2.93 3.93 -6.86
C SER A 28 -1.58 3.72 -6.18
N GLU A 29 -1.56 2.97 -5.08
CA GLU A 29 -0.33 2.56 -4.39
C GLU A 29 0.42 1.47 -5.16
N HIS A 30 -0.30 0.52 -5.76
CA HIS A 30 0.31 -0.54 -6.57
C HIS A 30 1.04 0.03 -7.79
N ASP A 31 0.50 1.08 -8.43
CA ASP A 31 1.17 1.74 -9.55
C ASP A 31 2.43 2.54 -9.10
N ARG A 32 2.58 2.82 -7.80
CA ARG A 32 3.76 3.51 -7.22
C ARG A 32 4.80 2.57 -6.61
N ARG A 33 4.50 1.27 -6.46
CA ARG A 33 5.49 0.32 -5.96
C ARG A 33 6.58 0.13 -7.00
N THR A 34 7.80 0.53 -6.65
CA THR A 34 9.01 -0.10 -7.16
C THR A 34 8.88 -1.59 -6.86
N VAL A 35 8.87 -2.43 -7.90
CA VAL A 35 8.90 -3.89 -7.76
C VAL A 35 10.10 -4.21 -6.87
N THR A 36 9.85 -4.62 -5.63
CA THR A 36 10.91 -5.07 -4.74
C THR A 36 11.39 -6.40 -5.28
N ASP A 37 12.46 -6.34 -6.07
CA ASP A 37 13.13 -7.53 -6.55
C ASP A 37 13.60 -8.40 -5.36
N ARG A 38 13.73 -9.69 -5.60
CA ARG A 38 14.13 -10.67 -4.58
C ARG A 38 15.38 -10.22 -3.82
N GLU A 39 16.38 -9.73 -4.53
CA GLU A 39 17.62 -9.26 -3.92
C GLU A 39 17.39 -8.07 -2.98
N SER A 40 16.55 -7.11 -3.40
CA SER A 40 16.19 -5.94 -2.59
C SER A 40 15.39 -6.34 -1.33
N GLY A 41 14.52 -7.35 -1.44
CA GLY A 41 13.77 -7.90 -0.31
C GLY A 41 14.68 -8.61 0.70
N GLU A 42 15.62 -9.42 0.23
CA GLU A 42 16.61 -10.09 1.07
C GLU A 42 17.55 -9.09 1.77
N ARG A 43 17.95 -8.01 1.09
CA ARG A 43 18.75 -6.92 1.67
C ARG A 43 17.99 -6.13 2.75
N ALA A 44 16.72 -5.79 2.49
CA ALA A 44 15.87 -5.11 3.46
C ALA A 44 15.62 -5.97 4.72
N ALA A 45 15.46 -7.29 4.56
CA ALA A 45 15.31 -8.24 5.67
C ALA A 45 16.56 -8.33 6.55
N ARG A 46 17.75 -8.17 5.96
CA ARG A 46 19.02 -8.10 6.70
C ARG A 46 19.19 -6.80 7.49
N ARG A 47 18.27 -5.82 7.34
CA ARG A 47 18.46 -4.42 7.81
C ARG A 47 19.85 -3.89 7.47
N ASP A 48 20.36 -4.30 6.31
CA ASP A 48 21.69 -3.93 5.88
C ASP A 48 21.62 -2.50 5.37
N THR A 49 21.96 -1.56 6.25
CA THR A 49 21.99 -0.11 5.98
C THR A 49 23.40 0.34 5.62
N THR A 50 24.27 -0.60 5.25
CA THR A 50 25.65 -0.33 4.82
C THR A 50 25.64 0.28 3.40
N ASP A 51 25.05 1.47 3.26
CA ASP A 51 25.53 2.42 2.29
C ASP A 51 26.95 2.77 2.74
N ARG A 52 27.91 2.17 2.02
CA ARG A 52 29.35 2.35 2.19
C ARG A 52 29.64 3.84 2.40
N ALA A 53 29.89 4.23 3.65
CA ALA A 53 30.44 5.55 3.95
C ALA A 53 31.76 5.66 3.17
N PRO A 54 31.90 6.61 2.23
CA PRO A 54 33.13 6.78 1.50
C PRO A 54 34.13 7.46 2.45
N GLY A 55 35.00 6.70 3.11
CA GLY A 55 36.09 7.33 3.85
C GLY A 55 36.75 6.54 4.97
N ASP A 56 37.22 5.32 4.72
CA ASP A 56 38.18 4.69 5.64
C ASP A 56 39.17 3.75 4.93
N ASP A 57 39.72 4.19 3.79
CA ASP A 57 40.77 3.50 3.03
C ASP A 57 42.17 4.15 3.25
N ASP A 58 42.49 4.65 4.46
CA ASP A 58 43.80 5.30 4.69
C ASP A 58 44.40 5.17 6.11
N ARG A 59 44.41 3.97 6.71
CA ARG A 59 45.26 3.64 7.87
C ARG A 59 45.78 2.21 7.88
#